data_AF-A0A3B9TBG6-F1
#
_entry.id   AF-A0A3B9TBG6-F1
#
_cell.length_a   1.000
_cell.length_b   1.000
_cell.length_c   1.000
_cell.angle_alpha   90.00
_cell.angle_beta   90.00
_cell.angle_gamma   90.00
#
_symmetry.space_group_name_H-M   'P 1'
#
loop_
_entity.id
_entity.type
_entity.pdbx_description
1 polymer ?
#
loop_
_entity_poly.entity_id
_entity_poly.type
_entity_poly.pdbx_seq_one_letter_code
_entity_poly.pdbx_strand_id
1 'polypeptide(L)'
;MSAFEIYLSNFQERYAELLAKQDSENLHLLLKEAIPIYQSDENRLAAGLHQQKARAFALFAENREMDRHFEAAINLIEPNEAWKLYLDWANLYFLQLRIVHRTESTAQIFAKASILIQRVDIKSLKKDRFALWAVRSFQAFCELALAENKNIPKLFSELDFSPISLSLINNPSKIREFYAHFFKAIAIAIEQRDAHLLMKLLKMISVDDELLMGNADLLTKFQQTLNDAMDLRPEFAAEFNFIYAIAPLLNEHFPNLALFIALLEKQNFGGLHYFFKAIS
;
A
#
# COMPACT_ATOMS: atom_id res chain seq x y z
N MET A 1 -8.78 -28.95 19.70
CA MET A 1 -8.02 -28.59 18.49
C MET A 1 -8.41 -29.54 17.38
N SER A 2 -8.89 -29.02 16.26
CA SER A 2 -9.23 -29.79 15.07
C SER A 2 -7.95 -30.28 14.34
N ALA A 3 -8.10 -31.19 13.37
CA ALA A 3 -7.00 -31.58 12.50
C ALA A 3 -6.46 -30.40 11.67
N PHE A 4 -7.34 -29.47 11.29
CA PHE A 4 -6.96 -28.26 10.56
C PHE A 4 -6.17 -27.29 11.43
N GLU A 5 -6.56 -27.06 12.69
CA GLU A 5 -5.82 -26.20 13.62
C GLU A 5 -4.42 -26.74 13.91
N ILE A 6 -4.27 -28.06 14.06
CA ILE A 6 -2.96 -28.71 14.22
C ILE A 6 -2.11 -28.49 12.97
N TYR A 7 -2.69 -28.69 11.77
CA TYR A 7 -1.99 -28.42 10.51
C TYR A 7 -1.55 -26.97 10.40
N LEU A 8 -2.45 -26.02 10.72
CA LEU A 8 -2.15 -24.58 10.65
C LEU A 8 -0.98 -24.20 11.57
N SER A 9 -0.98 -24.70 12.81
CA SER A 9 0.12 -24.46 13.75
C SER A 9 1.45 -24.98 13.20
N ASN A 10 1.46 -26.23 12.71
CA ASN A 10 2.67 -26.85 12.14
C ASN A 10 3.15 -26.13 10.88
N PHE A 11 2.21 -25.68 10.03
CA PHE A 11 2.53 -24.90 8.83
C PHE A 11 3.20 -23.58 9.22
N GLN A 12 2.64 -22.86 10.21
CA GLN A 12 3.18 -21.57 10.66
C GLN A 12 4.58 -21.69 11.24
N GLU A 13 4.84 -22.71 12.06
CA GLU A 13 6.18 -22.98 12.60
C GLU A 13 7.20 -23.27 11.50
N ARG A 14 6.89 -24.22 10.61
CA ARG A 14 7.76 -24.57 9.48
C ARG A 14 7.99 -23.38 8.56
N TYR A 15 6.94 -22.60 8.27
CA TYR A 15 7.03 -21.41 7.43
C TYR A 15 7.97 -20.37 8.03
N ALA A 16 7.84 -20.07 9.33
CA ALA A 16 8.71 -19.12 10.01
C ALA A 16 10.17 -19.59 10.06
N GLU A 17 10.40 -20.89 10.32
CA GLU A 17 11.73 -21.50 10.32
C GLU A 17 12.41 -21.41 8.95
N LEU A 18 11.68 -21.74 7.88
CA LEU A 18 12.20 -21.71 6.51
C LEU A 18 12.51 -20.29 6.04
N LEU A 19 11.67 -19.30 6.40
CA LEU A 19 11.98 -17.89 6.16
C LEU A 19 13.25 -17.44 6.89
N ALA A 20 13.40 -17.81 8.17
CA ALA A 20 14.58 -17.45 8.96
C ALA A 20 15.87 -18.06 8.39
N LYS A 21 15.79 -19.29 7.86
CA LYS A 21 16.91 -19.99 7.20
C LYS A 21 17.15 -19.52 5.76
N GLN A 22 16.25 -18.71 5.19
CA GLN A 22 16.25 -18.34 3.77
C GLN A 22 16.22 -19.58 2.84
N ASP A 23 15.53 -20.64 3.26
CA ASP A 23 15.44 -21.91 2.53
C ASP A 23 14.29 -21.87 1.52
N SER A 24 14.58 -21.31 0.34
CA SER A 24 13.58 -21.06 -0.70
C SER A 24 13.00 -22.35 -1.30
N GLU A 25 13.81 -23.41 -1.42
CA GLU A 25 13.38 -24.69 -2.00
C GLU A 25 12.36 -25.38 -1.10
N ASN A 26 12.68 -25.55 0.19
CA ASN A 26 11.76 -26.20 1.13
C ASN A 26 10.55 -25.31 1.43
N LEU A 27 10.70 -23.98 1.38
CA LEU A 27 9.56 -23.07 1.44
C LEU A 27 8.61 -23.31 0.28
N HIS A 28 9.13 -23.43 -0.95
CA HIS A 28 8.29 -23.70 -2.12
C HIS A 28 7.56 -25.05 -2.04
N LEU A 29 8.21 -26.08 -1.50
CA LEU A 29 7.59 -27.37 -1.24
C LEU A 29 6.46 -27.28 -0.20
N LEU A 30 6.70 -26.58 0.92
CA LEU A 30 5.69 -26.34 1.95
C LEU A 30 4.45 -25.63 1.39
N LEU A 31 4.65 -24.63 0.53
CA LEU A 31 3.55 -23.90 -0.11
C LEU A 31 2.69 -24.79 -1.03
N LYS A 32 3.23 -25.86 -1.58
CA LYS A 32 2.49 -26.79 -2.44
C LYS A 32 1.68 -27.85 -1.67
N GLU A 33 1.85 -27.94 -0.35
CA GLU A 33 1.07 -28.86 0.47
C GLU A 33 -0.43 -28.56 0.38
N ALA A 34 -1.24 -29.60 0.23
CA ALA A 34 -2.69 -29.48 0.20
C ALA A 34 -3.21 -29.03 1.57
N ILE A 35 -4.14 -28.08 1.57
CA ILE A 35 -4.83 -27.67 2.79
C ILE A 35 -5.82 -28.77 3.16
N PRO A 36 -5.78 -29.32 4.38
CA PRO A 36 -6.71 -30.36 4.80
C PRO A 36 -8.14 -29.81 4.89
N ILE A 37 -9.12 -30.70 4.92
CA ILE A 37 -10.53 -30.34 5.06
C ILE A 37 -10.72 -29.62 6.41
N TYR A 38 -11.43 -28.50 6.37
CA TYR A 38 -11.80 -27.69 7.53
C TYR A 38 -13.32 -27.52 7.61
N GLN A 39 -13.81 -27.18 8.80
CA GLN A 39 -15.22 -26.94 9.08
C GLN A 39 -15.59 -25.47 8.81
N SER A 40 -16.89 -25.18 8.68
CA SER A 40 -17.35 -23.83 8.31
C SER A 40 -17.03 -22.76 9.36
N ASP A 41 -16.96 -23.13 10.63
CA ASP A 41 -16.54 -22.25 11.73
C ASP A 41 -15.03 -21.92 11.69
N GLU A 42 -14.25 -22.68 10.92
CA GLU A 42 -12.82 -22.46 10.70
C GLU A 42 -12.52 -21.61 9.45
N ASN A 43 -13.55 -21.15 8.72
CA ASN A 43 -13.41 -20.40 7.46
C ASN A 43 -12.44 -19.21 7.57
N ARG A 44 -12.49 -18.46 8.68
CA ARG A 44 -11.58 -17.31 8.90
C ARG A 44 -10.12 -17.74 9.04
N LEU A 45 -9.86 -18.86 9.72
CA LEU A 45 -8.51 -19.41 9.86
C LEU A 45 -8.00 -19.94 8.51
N ALA A 46 -8.85 -20.62 7.76
CA ALA A 46 -8.56 -21.07 6.40
C ALA A 46 -8.26 -19.90 5.45
N ALA A 47 -9.05 -18.82 5.51
CA ALA A 47 -8.78 -17.59 4.75
C ALA A 47 -7.41 -16.98 5.08
N GLY A 48 -7.05 -16.94 6.38
CA GLY A 48 -5.74 -16.47 6.83
C GLY A 48 -4.58 -17.31 6.29
N LEU A 49 -4.73 -18.64 6.28
CA LEU A 49 -3.74 -19.54 5.67
C LEU A 49 -3.62 -19.31 4.15
N HIS A 50 -4.75 -19.18 3.45
CA HIS A 50 -4.74 -18.87 2.02
C HIS A 50 -4.03 -17.54 1.74
N GLN A 51 -4.32 -16.48 2.51
CA GLN A 51 -3.63 -15.20 2.39
C GLN A 51 -2.11 -15.33 2.64
N GLN A 52 -1.70 -16.09 3.66
CA GLN A 52 -0.28 -16.33 3.94
C GLN A 52 0.42 -17.05 2.77
N LYS A 53 -0.22 -18.07 2.20
CA LYS A 53 0.31 -18.78 1.02
C LYS A 53 0.39 -17.86 -0.20
N ALA A 54 -0.63 -17.02 -0.43
CA ALA A 54 -0.62 -16.06 -1.53
C ALA A 54 0.56 -15.07 -1.44
N ARG A 55 0.78 -14.48 -0.26
CA ARG A 55 1.91 -13.59 0.01
C ARG A 55 3.25 -14.27 -0.25
N ALA A 56 3.37 -15.54 0.12
CA ALA A 56 4.60 -16.30 -0.09
C ALA A 56 4.83 -16.58 -1.59
N PHE A 57 3.79 -17.01 -2.34
CA PHE A 57 3.90 -17.18 -3.79
C PHE A 57 4.25 -15.89 -4.54
N ALA A 58 3.82 -14.73 -4.03
CA ALA A 58 4.20 -13.43 -4.58
C ALA A 58 5.72 -13.18 -4.53
N LEU A 59 6.43 -13.69 -3.50
CA LEU A 59 7.89 -13.58 -3.40
C LEU A 59 8.60 -14.33 -4.54
N PHE A 60 7.98 -15.38 -5.06
CA PHE A 60 8.46 -16.18 -6.18
C PHE A 60 7.93 -15.70 -7.54
N ALA A 61 7.18 -14.58 -7.58
CA ALA A 61 6.45 -14.11 -8.77
C ALA A 61 5.51 -15.18 -9.38
N GLU A 62 5.01 -16.12 -8.57
CA GLU A 62 4.07 -17.16 -9.00
C GLU A 62 2.63 -16.65 -8.97
N ASN A 63 2.34 -15.68 -9.85
CA ASN A 63 1.09 -14.91 -9.83
C ASN A 63 -0.17 -15.77 -9.94
N ARG A 64 -0.13 -16.87 -10.68
CA ARG A 64 -1.26 -17.79 -10.80
C ARG A 64 -1.64 -18.44 -9.47
N GLU A 65 -0.65 -18.87 -8.68
CA GLU A 65 -0.90 -19.49 -7.38
C GLU A 65 -1.26 -18.43 -6.34
N MET A 66 -0.62 -17.25 -6.39
CA MET A 66 -1.03 -16.10 -5.58
C MET A 66 -2.52 -15.77 -5.79
N ASP A 67 -2.94 -15.60 -7.06
CA ASP A 67 -4.31 -15.27 -7.44
C ASP A 67 -5.29 -16.33 -6.93
N ARG A 68 -5.00 -17.62 -7.18
CA ARG A 68 -5.83 -18.74 -6.73
C ARG A 68 -6.04 -18.74 -5.23
N HIS A 69 -5.00 -18.44 -4.46
CA HIS A 69 -5.09 -18.40 -3.00
C HIS A 69 -5.89 -17.20 -2.51
N PHE A 70 -5.78 -16.02 -3.13
CA PHE A 70 -6.64 -14.89 -2.78
C PHE A 70 -8.11 -15.14 -3.13
N GLU A 71 -8.41 -15.73 -4.30
CA GLU A 71 -9.77 -16.09 -4.67
C GLU A 71 -10.40 -17.05 -3.66
N ALA A 72 -9.64 -18.05 -3.22
CA ALA A 72 -10.08 -18.96 -2.17
C ALA A 72 -10.31 -18.23 -0.84
N ALA A 73 -9.40 -17.34 -0.42
CA ALA A 73 -9.55 -16.59 0.82
C ALA A 73 -10.78 -15.66 0.82
N ILE A 74 -11.05 -14.99 -0.31
CA ILE A 74 -12.21 -14.09 -0.47
C ILE A 74 -13.53 -14.86 -0.31
N ASN A 75 -13.61 -16.09 -0.85
CA ASN A 75 -14.81 -16.91 -0.75
C ASN A 75 -15.11 -17.43 0.67
N LEU A 76 -14.17 -17.26 1.61
CA LEU A 76 -14.27 -17.75 2.98
C LEU A 76 -14.54 -16.66 4.01
N ILE A 77 -14.59 -15.40 3.59
CA ILE A 77 -14.81 -14.26 4.49
C ILE A 77 -16.06 -13.47 4.11
N GLU A 78 -16.56 -12.69 5.06
CA GLU A 78 -17.71 -11.84 4.84
C GLU A 78 -17.39 -10.73 3.81
N PRO A 79 -18.32 -10.37 2.92
CA PRO A 79 -18.07 -9.37 1.87
C PRO A 79 -17.60 -8.01 2.39
N ASN A 80 -18.04 -7.61 3.58
CA ASN A 80 -17.64 -6.34 4.22
C ASN A 80 -16.20 -6.36 4.78
N GLU A 81 -15.59 -7.53 4.92
CA GLU A 81 -14.20 -7.70 5.36
C GLU A 81 -13.25 -7.92 4.16
N ALA A 82 -13.79 -8.26 2.99
CA ALA A 82 -13.02 -8.62 1.80
C ALA A 82 -12.17 -7.49 1.21
N TRP A 83 -12.46 -6.24 1.53
CA TRP A 83 -11.67 -5.10 1.05
C TRP A 83 -10.19 -5.21 1.43
N LYS A 84 -9.87 -5.76 2.60
CA LYS A 84 -8.47 -5.93 3.04
C LYS A 84 -7.73 -6.95 2.17
N LEU A 85 -8.41 -8.03 1.77
CA LEU A 85 -7.81 -9.02 0.88
C LEU A 85 -7.60 -8.45 -0.52
N TYR A 86 -8.56 -7.68 -1.06
CA TYR A 86 -8.38 -7.02 -2.36
C TYR A 86 -7.24 -6.00 -2.33
N LEU A 87 -7.14 -5.20 -1.26
CA LEU A 87 -6.06 -4.22 -1.08
C LEU A 87 -4.70 -4.91 -0.94
N ASP A 88 -4.60 -5.97 -0.14
CA ASP A 88 -3.37 -6.75 0.02
C ASP A 88 -2.95 -7.42 -1.29
N TRP A 89 -3.90 -7.99 -2.03
CA TRP A 89 -3.66 -8.61 -3.32
C TRP A 89 -3.17 -7.60 -4.37
N ALA A 90 -3.84 -6.45 -4.47
CA ALA A 90 -3.39 -5.36 -5.34
C ALA A 90 -2.00 -4.84 -4.94
N ASN A 91 -1.75 -4.71 -3.64
CA ASN A 91 -0.45 -4.27 -3.14
C ASN A 91 0.66 -5.28 -3.43
N LEU A 92 0.41 -6.59 -3.36
CA LEU A 92 1.41 -7.59 -3.72
C LEU A 92 1.81 -7.50 -5.19
N TYR A 93 0.87 -7.27 -6.11
CA TYR A 93 1.21 -6.97 -7.50
C TYR A 93 2.13 -5.75 -7.58
N PHE A 94 1.80 -4.67 -6.88
CA PHE A 94 2.64 -3.47 -6.84
C PHE A 94 4.05 -3.75 -6.28
N LEU A 95 4.16 -4.57 -5.24
CA LEU A 95 5.45 -4.97 -4.64
C LEU A 95 6.35 -5.73 -5.62
N GLN A 96 5.79 -6.42 -6.62
CA GLN A 96 6.57 -7.13 -7.64
C GLN A 96 7.40 -6.21 -8.53
N LEU A 97 7.16 -4.89 -8.52
CA LEU A 97 8.03 -3.94 -9.21
C LEU A 97 9.48 -3.98 -8.71
N ARG A 98 9.72 -4.47 -7.49
CA ARG A 98 11.08 -4.69 -6.94
C ARG A 98 11.73 -5.99 -7.39
N ILE A 99 10.98 -6.93 -7.99
CA ILE A 99 11.51 -8.20 -8.45
C ILE A 99 12.21 -7.99 -9.79
N VAL A 100 13.51 -8.28 -9.83
CA VAL A 100 14.38 -8.10 -11.00
C VAL A 100 13.95 -8.99 -12.16
N HIS A 101 13.66 -10.26 -11.86
CA HIS A 101 13.25 -11.27 -12.86
C HIS A 101 11.74 -11.45 -12.93
N ARG A 102 10.98 -10.36 -12.82
CA ARG A 102 9.53 -10.40 -12.94
C ARG A 102 9.10 -10.73 -14.36
N THR A 103 7.99 -11.43 -14.48
CA THR A 103 7.40 -11.84 -15.78
C THR A 103 6.55 -10.74 -16.41
N GLU A 104 6.02 -9.82 -15.60
CA GLU A 104 5.08 -8.79 -16.03
C GLU A 104 5.73 -7.42 -16.16
N SER A 105 5.30 -6.67 -17.18
CA SER A 105 5.68 -5.26 -17.35
C SER A 105 5.04 -4.38 -16.26
N THR A 106 5.61 -3.19 -16.04
CA THR A 106 5.09 -2.21 -15.07
C THR A 106 3.63 -1.85 -15.34
N ALA A 107 3.25 -1.63 -16.61
CA ALA A 107 1.88 -1.34 -17.00
C ALA A 107 0.91 -2.50 -16.70
N GLN A 108 1.33 -3.75 -16.94
CA GLN A 108 0.52 -4.94 -16.62
C GLN A 108 0.29 -5.07 -15.11
N ILE A 109 1.33 -4.83 -14.30
CA ILE A 109 1.23 -4.84 -12.84
C ILE A 109 0.21 -3.81 -12.37
N PHE A 110 0.28 -2.57 -12.88
CA PHE A 110 -0.69 -1.53 -12.54
C PHE A 110 -2.11 -1.87 -13.00
N ALA A 111 -2.28 -2.43 -14.19
CA ALA A 111 -3.59 -2.83 -14.71
C ALA A 111 -4.23 -3.92 -13.83
N LYS A 112 -3.47 -4.94 -13.44
CA LYS A 112 -3.95 -6.00 -12.54
C LYS A 112 -4.30 -5.46 -11.16
N ALA A 113 -3.42 -4.66 -10.57
CA ALA A 113 -3.68 -4.04 -9.28
C ALA A 113 -4.93 -3.14 -9.32
N SER A 114 -5.11 -2.38 -10.41
CA SER A 114 -6.29 -1.54 -10.66
C SER A 114 -7.59 -2.36 -10.69
N ILE A 115 -7.62 -3.44 -11.48
CA ILE A 115 -8.79 -4.34 -11.58
C ILE A 115 -9.18 -4.89 -10.20
N LEU A 116 -8.19 -5.29 -9.39
CA LEU A 116 -8.43 -5.86 -8.07
C LEU A 116 -8.97 -4.82 -7.09
N ILE A 117 -8.35 -3.65 -7.01
CA ILE A 117 -8.77 -2.62 -6.06
C ILE A 117 -10.14 -2.03 -6.43
N GLN A 118 -10.54 -2.08 -7.70
CA GLN A 118 -11.89 -1.71 -8.15
C GLN A 118 -12.98 -2.69 -7.70
N ARG A 119 -12.64 -3.92 -7.29
CA ARG A 119 -13.60 -4.89 -6.74
C ARG A 119 -14.03 -4.60 -5.31
N VAL A 120 -13.35 -3.67 -4.63
CA VAL A 120 -13.72 -3.26 -3.27
C VAL A 120 -15.08 -2.57 -3.27
N ASP A 121 -16.02 -3.06 -2.46
CA ASP A 121 -17.28 -2.35 -2.22
C ASP A 121 -17.04 -1.10 -1.36
N ILE A 122 -16.82 0.04 -2.01
CA ILE A 122 -16.60 1.32 -1.35
C ILE A 122 -17.76 1.73 -0.44
N LYS A 123 -19.00 1.30 -0.72
CA LYS A 123 -20.15 1.66 0.12
C LYS A 123 -20.02 1.07 1.52
N SER A 124 -19.43 -0.12 1.63
CA SER A 124 -19.15 -0.77 2.92
C SER A 124 -18.15 0.02 3.79
N LEU A 125 -17.29 0.83 3.17
CA LEU A 125 -16.21 1.56 3.85
C LEU A 125 -16.60 2.97 4.32
N LYS A 126 -17.79 3.48 3.98
CA LYS A 126 -18.17 4.88 4.26
C LYS A 126 -18.09 5.29 5.73
N LYS A 127 -18.16 4.33 6.67
CA LYS A 127 -18.06 4.57 8.11
C LYS A 127 -16.62 4.47 8.64
N ASP A 128 -15.70 3.95 7.85
CA ASP A 128 -14.29 3.81 8.18
C ASP A 128 -13.47 4.68 7.20
N ARG A 129 -13.30 5.95 7.58
CA ARG A 129 -12.57 6.92 6.75
C ARG A 129 -11.14 6.46 6.44
N PHE A 130 -10.50 5.68 7.31
CA PHE A 130 -9.10 5.26 7.13
C PHE A 130 -8.98 4.11 6.14
N ALA A 131 -9.90 3.14 6.21
CA ALA A 131 -10.03 2.13 5.18
C ALA A 131 -10.35 2.75 3.81
N LEU A 132 -11.27 3.73 3.79
CA LEU A 132 -11.60 4.45 2.56
C LEU A 132 -10.38 5.17 1.98
N TRP A 133 -9.61 5.88 2.82
CA TRP A 133 -8.37 6.52 2.40
C TRP A 133 -7.35 5.53 1.84
N ALA A 134 -7.13 4.39 2.49
CA ALA A 134 -6.19 3.37 2.02
C ALA A 134 -6.55 2.88 0.62
N VAL A 135 -7.82 2.52 0.42
CA VAL A 135 -8.34 2.02 -0.86
C VAL A 135 -8.32 3.11 -1.93
N ARG A 136 -8.80 4.32 -1.63
CA ARG A 136 -8.85 5.42 -2.61
C ARG A 136 -7.46 5.92 -3.01
N SER A 137 -6.50 5.97 -2.08
CA SER A 137 -5.12 6.33 -2.39
C SER A 137 -4.49 5.33 -3.35
N PHE A 138 -4.73 4.04 -3.11
CA PHE A 138 -4.26 2.98 -4.00
C PHE A 138 -4.93 3.06 -5.38
N GLN A 139 -6.25 3.20 -5.43
CA GLN A 139 -7.02 3.36 -6.67
C GLN A 139 -6.50 4.52 -7.51
N ALA A 140 -6.39 5.72 -6.91
CA ALA A 140 -5.94 6.91 -7.61
C ALA A 140 -4.50 6.76 -8.12
N PHE A 141 -3.65 6.01 -7.41
CA PHE A 141 -2.27 5.78 -7.81
C PHE A 141 -2.19 4.87 -9.04
N CYS A 142 -2.99 3.80 -9.07
CA CYS A 142 -3.11 2.94 -10.25
C CYS A 142 -3.73 3.68 -11.45
N GLU A 143 -4.80 4.45 -11.25
CA GLU A 143 -5.43 5.24 -12.31
C GLU A 143 -4.44 6.23 -12.93
N LEU A 144 -3.64 6.91 -12.10
CA LEU A 144 -2.60 7.83 -12.58
C LEU A 144 -1.54 7.10 -13.41
N ALA A 145 -1.05 5.95 -12.92
CA ALA A 145 -0.04 5.16 -13.62
C ALA A 145 -0.51 4.67 -15.00
N LEU A 146 -1.81 4.41 -15.15
CA LEU A 146 -2.44 3.94 -16.39
C LEU A 146 -2.89 5.10 -17.30
N ALA A 147 -2.56 6.34 -16.95
CA ALA A 147 -3.01 7.56 -17.63
C ALA A 147 -4.54 7.71 -17.69
N GLU A 148 -5.26 7.09 -16.76
CA GLU A 148 -6.71 7.16 -16.60
C GLU A 148 -7.13 8.34 -15.69
N ASN A 149 -6.47 9.50 -15.87
CA ASN A 149 -6.50 10.66 -14.95
C ASN A 149 -7.86 11.32 -14.74
N LYS A 150 -8.91 10.88 -15.45
CA LYS A 150 -10.22 11.54 -15.47
C LYS A 150 -10.96 11.47 -14.11
N ASN A 151 -10.65 10.47 -13.29
CA ASN A 151 -11.41 10.20 -12.07
C ASN A 151 -10.70 10.66 -10.77
N ILE A 152 -9.41 10.98 -10.81
CA ILE A 152 -8.61 11.29 -9.62
C ILE A 152 -9.22 12.43 -8.76
N PRO A 153 -9.61 13.59 -9.32
CA PRO A 153 -10.22 14.65 -8.50
C PRO A 153 -11.50 14.19 -7.79
N LYS A 154 -12.29 13.33 -8.45
CA LYS A 154 -13.52 12.78 -7.88
C LYS A 154 -13.21 11.84 -6.71
N LEU A 155 -12.18 11.00 -6.83
CA LEU A 155 -11.77 10.09 -5.75
C LEU A 155 -11.41 10.86 -4.47
N PHE A 156 -10.68 11.97 -4.58
CA PHE A 156 -10.33 12.80 -3.43
C PHE A 156 -11.49 13.64 -2.89
N SER A 157 -12.47 14.02 -3.73
CA SER A 157 -13.62 14.84 -3.29
C SER A 157 -14.51 14.14 -2.25
N GLU A 158 -14.48 12.81 -2.19
CA GLU A 158 -15.27 11.99 -1.26
C GLU A 158 -14.54 11.73 0.07
N LEU A 159 -13.29 12.20 0.22
CA LEU A 159 -12.43 11.88 1.36
C LEU A 159 -12.46 12.97 2.44
N ASP A 160 -12.38 12.52 3.70
CA ASP A 160 -12.26 13.38 4.86
C ASP A 160 -10.78 13.72 5.14
N PHE A 161 -10.42 14.99 4.96
CA PHE A 161 -9.07 15.54 5.18
C PHE A 161 -8.84 16.07 6.61
N SER A 162 -9.76 15.86 7.56
CA SER A 162 -9.55 16.31 8.94
C SER A 162 -8.29 15.68 9.56
N PRO A 163 -7.51 16.43 10.35
CA PRO A 163 -6.31 15.90 11.02
C PRO A 163 -6.57 14.64 11.83
N ILE A 164 -5.57 13.76 11.89
CA ILE A 164 -5.62 12.55 12.71
C ILE A 164 -5.29 12.94 14.16
N SER A 165 -6.17 12.59 15.10
CA SER A 165 -5.91 12.86 16.51
C SER A 165 -4.73 12.04 17.03
N LEU A 166 -3.95 12.61 17.96
CA LEU A 166 -2.84 11.93 18.63
C LEU A 166 -3.25 10.59 19.28
N SER A 167 -4.48 10.52 19.80
CA SER A 167 -5.04 9.30 20.37
C SER A 167 -5.16 8.15 19.35
N LEU A 168 -5.40 8.47 18.08
CA LEU A 168 -5.46 7.49 17.00
C LEU A 168 -4.05 7.16 16.51
N ILE A 169 -3.15 8.13 16.40
CA ILE A 169 -1.72 7.93 16.06
C ILE A 169 -1.09 6.87 16.98
N ASN A 170 -1.41 6.95 18.28
CA ASN A 170 -0.95 5.99 19.30
C ASN A 170 -1.72 4.65 19.31
N ASN A 171 -2.65 4.41 18.38
CA ASN A 171 -3.33 3.14 18.19
C ASN A 171 -3.00 2.54 16.81
N PRO A 172 -1.86 1.86 16.67
CA PRO A 172 -1.37 1.38 15.37
C PRO A 172 -2.39 0.51 14.64
N SER A 173 -3.15 -0.32 15.37
CA SER A 173 -4.09 -1.27 14.78
C SER A 173 -5.19 -0.63 13.94
N LYS A 174 -5.63 0.59 14.27
CA LYS A 174 -6.79 1.24 13.62
C LYS A 174 -6.44 1.96 12.33
N ILE A 175 -5.18 2.38 12.18
CA ILE A 175 -4.75 3.27 11.11
C ILE A 175 -3.53 2.72 10.36
N ARG A 176 -3.19 1.45 10.58
CA ARG A 176 -2.10 0.75 9.89
C ARG A 176 -2.27 0.78 8.38
N GLU A 177 -3.42 0.31 7.88
CA GLU A 177 -3.67 0.26 6.43
C GLU A 177 -3.68 1.65 5.81
N PHE A 178 -4.15 2.65 6.54
CA PHE A 178 -4.09 4.04 6.11
C PHE A 178 -2.64 4.47 5.87
N TYR A 179 -1.75 4.34 6.86
CA TYR A 179 -0.35 4.78 6.73
C TYR A 179 0.46 3.90 5.76
N ALA A 180 0.11 2.63 5.58
CA ALA A 180 0.72 1.73 4.60
C ALA A 180 0.41 2.12 3.13
N HIS A 181 -0.56 3.01 2.93
CA HIS A 181 -1.04 3.43 1.61
C HIS A 181 -1.10 4.96 1.41
N PHE A 182 -0.77 5.75 2.43
CA PHE A 182 -0.94 7.20 2.39
C PHE A 182 0.12 7.91 1.54
N PHE A 183 1.34 7.38 1.47
CA PHE A 183 2.39 8.00 0.66
C PHE A 183 2.06 7.93 -0.83
N LYS A 184 1.24 6.98 -1.29
CA LYS A 184 0.69 6.99 -2.66
C LYS A 184 -0.13 8.25 -2.95
N ALA A 185 -0.91 8.76 -2.00
CA ALA A 185 -1.64 10.03 -2.16
C ALA A 185 -0.68 11.23 -2.27
N ILE A 186 0.38 11.23 -1.47
CA ILE A 186 1.45 12.23 -1.56
C ILE A 186 2.15 12.17 -2.92
N ALA A 187 2.48 10.96 -3.39
CA ALA A 187 3.09 10.73 -4.69
C ALA A 187 2.21 11.25 -5.84
N ILE A 188 0.87 11.09 -5.75
CA ILE A 188 -0.08 11.66 -6.70
C ILE A 188 -0.03 13.19 -6.69
N ALA A 189 -0.04 13.81 -5.50
CA ALA A 189 0.01 15.27 -5.39
C ALA A 189 1.33 15.83 -5.97
N ILE A 190 2.46 15.14 -5.74
CA ILE A 190 3.75 15.46 -6.36
C ILE A 190 3.69 15.30 -7.87
N GLU A 191 3.14 14.19 -8.37
CA GLU A 191 3.07 13.90 -9.80
C GLU A 191 2.21 14.93 -10.54
N GLN A 192 1.10 15.35 -9.94
CA GLN A 192 0.21 16.39 -10.46
C GLN A 192 0.74 17.80 -10.21
N ARG A 193 1.82 17.94 -9.45
CA ARG A 193 2.35 19.22 -8.93
C ARG A 193 1.28 20.05 -8.20
N ASP A 194 0.34 19.38 -7.54
CA ASP A 194 -0.76 20.00 -6.80
C ASP A 194 -0.30 20.34 -5.37
N ALA A 195 0.22 21.55 -5.20
CA ALA A 195 0.66 22.06 -3.90
C ALA A 195 -0.49 22.17 -2.88
N HIS A 196 -1.74 22.36 -3.34
CA HIS A 196 -2.88 22.51 -2.45
C HIS A 196 -3.31 21.16 -1.87
N LEU A 197 -3.39 20.13 -2.72
CA LEU A 197 -3.61 18.76 -2.29
C LEU A 197 -2.48 18.29 -1.38
N LEU A 198 -1.22 18.54 -1.75
CA LEU A 198 -0.07 18.16 -0.93
C LEU A 198 -0.17 18.79 0.47
N MET A 199 -0.48 20.08 0.57
CA MET A 199 -0.64 20.75 1.86
C MET A 199 -1.79 20.16 2.70
N LYS A 200 -2.92 19.79 2.07
CA LYS A 200 -4.02 19.10 2.78
C LYS A 200 -3.57 17.74 3.33
N LEU A 201 -2.81 16.97 2.55
CA LEU A 201 -2.29 15.67 2.96
C LEU A 201 -1.29 15.79 4.12
N LEU A 202 -0.36 16.74 4.05
CA LEU A 202 0.61 16.98 5.13
C LEU A 202 -0.08 17.40 6.44
N LYS A 203 -1.07 18.30 6.36
CA LYS A 203 -1.90 18.69 7.52
C LYS A 203 -2.63 17.52 8.17
N MET A 204 -2.99 16.50 7.39
CA MET A 204 -3.74 15.38 7.92
C MET A 204 -2.91 14.50 8.85
N ILE A 205 -1.62 14.31 8.55
CA ILE A 205 -0.72 13.39 9.27
C ILE A 205 0.29 14.08 10.18
N SER A 206 0.32 15.41 10.20
CA SER A 206 1.24 16.13 11.08
C SER A 206 0.85 16.01 12.54
N VAL A 207 1.87 16.03 13.37
CA VAL A 207 1.79 16.02 14.83
C VAL A 207 2.08 17.41 15.40
N ASP A 208 2.75 18.27 14.62
CA ASP A 208 3.07 19.65 14.97
C ASP A 208 2.28 20.62 14.08
N ASP A 209 1.28 21.27 14.67
CA ASP A 209 0.47 22.28 13.99
C ASP A 209 1.22 23.61 13.83
N GLU A 210 2.17 23.95 14.73
CA GLU A 210 2.86 25.25 14.71
C GLU A 210 3.76 25.38 13.48
N LEU A 211 4.50 24.32 13.12
CA LEU A 211 5.37 24.31 11.95
C LEU A 211 4.57 24.33 10.62
N LEU A 212 3.44 23.63 10.57
CA LEU A 212 2.56 23.65 9.40
C LEU A 212 1.82 24.97 9.21
N MET A 213 1.45 25.64 10.30
CA MET A 213 0.78 26.94 10.27
C MET A 213 1.76 28.12 10.18
N GLY A 214 3.05 27.90 10.41
CA GLY A 214 4.10 28.90 10.28
C GLY A 214 4.46 29.30 8.85
N ASN A 215 5.38 30.26 8.72
CA ASN A 215 5.85 30.83 7.45
C ASN A 215 6.90 29.96 6.71
N ALA A 216 7.13 28.73 7.17
CA ALA A 216 8.03 27.80 6.50
C ALA A 216 7.53 27.50 5.07
N ASP A 217 8.46 27.29 4.14
CA ASP A 217 8.10 26.88 2.79
C ASP A 217 7.53 25.46 2.74
N LEU A 218 6.88 25.12 1.62
CA LEU A 218 6.22 23.82 1.43
C LEU A 218 7.20 22.64 1.56
N LEU A 219 8.47 22.83 1.18
CA LEU A 219 9.47 21.77 1.23
C LEU A 219 9.88 21.46 2.67
N THR A 220 10.09 22.50 3.47
CA THR A 220 10.42 22.37 4.90
C THR A 220 9.27 21.67 5.64
N LYS A 221 8.03 22.09 5.35
CA LYS A 221 6.82 21.43 5.88
C LYS A 221 6.74 19.97 5.47
N PHE A 222 6.99 19.67 4.19
CA PHE A 222 7.03 18.31 3.67
C PHE A 222 8.07 17.44 4.41
N GLN A 223 9.31 17.90 4.49
CA GLN A 223 10.41 17.13 5.10
C GLN A 223 10.14 16.83 6.58
N GLN A 224 9.73 17.84 7.35
CA GLN A 224 9.46 17.64 8.78
C GLN A 224 8.31 16.67 9.00
N THR A 225 7.16 16.89 8.33
CA THR A 225 6.00 16.01 8.47
C THR A 225 6.31 14.57 8.04
N LEU A 226 7.14 14.37 7.01
CA LEU A 226 7.55 13.03 6.59
C LEU A 226 8.44 12.36 7.64
N ASN A 227 9.44 13.06 8.18
CA ASN A 227 10.31 12.51 9.22
C ASN A 227 9.49 12.09 10.44
N ASP A 228 8.62 12.97 10.93
CA ASP A 228 7.76 12.67 12.09
C ASP A 228 6.84 11.46 11.82
N ALA A 229 6.25 11.40 10.63
CA ALA A 229 5.40 10.28 10.24
C ALA A 229 6.18 8.96 10.11
N MET A 230 7.40 8.99 9.56
CA MET A 230 8.25 7.79 9.43
C MET A 230 8.72 7.28 10.79
N ASP A 231 9.08 8.18 11.71
CA ASP A 231 9.52 7.82 13.05
C ASP A 231 8.40 7.19 13.88
N LEU A 232 7.18 7.73 13.74
CA LEU A 232 6.02 7.21 14.47
C LEU A 232 5.41 5.97 13.83
N ARG A 233 5.49 5.83 12.50
CA ARG A 233 4.74 4.82 11.72
C ARG A 233 5.64 4.05 10.76
N PRO A 234 6.13 2.86 11.17
CA PRO A 234 6.99 2.02 10.34
C PRO A 234 6.39 1.61 8.98
N GLU A 235 5.07 1.46 8.90
CA GLU A 235 4.37 1.14 7.66
C GLU A 235 4.41 2.29 6.63
N PHE A 236 4.41 3.54 7.10
CA PHE A 236 4.57 4.72 6.25
C PHE A 236 6.01 4.80 5.73
N ALA A 237 6.98 4.59 6.63
CA ALA A 237 8.38 4.53 6.26
C ALA A 237 8.64 3.40 5.23
N ALA A 238 8.05 2.22 5.43
CA ALA A 238 8.16 1.10 4.50
C ALA A 238 7.59 1.45 3.12
N GLU A 239 6.44 2.11 3.05
CA GLU A 239 5.83 2.55 1.80
C GLU A 239 6.67 3.63 1.10
N PHE A 240 7.11 4.66 1.83
CA PHE A 240 7.99 5.70 1.32
C PHE A 240 9.26 5.09 0.72
N ASN A 241 9.96 4.25 1.49
CA ASN A 241 11.18 3.58 1.05
C ASN A 241 10.91 2.65 -0.14
N PHE A 242 9.73 2.04 -0.20
CA PHE A 242 9.28 1.28 -1.37
C PHE A 242 9.25 2.13 -2.63
N ILE A 243 8.43 3.18 -2.63
CA ILE A 243 8.23 4.06 -3.78
C ILE A 243 9.54 4.76 -4.17
N TYR A 244 10.31 5.22 -3.18
CA TYR A 244 11.61 5.84 -3.39
C TYR A 244 12.56 4.91 -4.17
N ALA A 245 12.68 3.65 -3.73
CA ALA A 245 13.58 2.69 -4.37
C ALA A 245 13.16 2.33 -5.81
N ILE A 246 11.87 2.37 -6.12
CA ILE A 246 11.36 2.06 -7.46
C ILE A 246 11.12 3.30 -8.32
N ALA A 247 11.42 4.52 -7.83
CA ALA A 247 11.18 5.75 -8.57
C ALA A 247 11.79 5.78 -9.99
N PRO A 248 13.01 5.23 -10.23
CA PRO A 248 13.55 5.14 -11.58
C PRO A 248 12.70 4.27 -12.52
N LEU A 249 12.11 3.18 -12.00
CA LEU A 249 11.21 2.29 -12.77
C LEU A 249 9.85 2.95 -13.03
N LEU A 250 9.46 3.89 -12.17
CA LEU A 250 8.21 4.63 -12.30
C LEU A 250 8.31 5.81 -13.27
N ASN A 251 9.50 6.22 -13.71
CA ASN A 251 9.70 7.46 -14.50
C ASN A 251 8.82 7.55 -15.76
N GLU A 252 8.51 6.43 -16.42
CA GLU A 252 7.61 6.41 -17.59
C GLU A 252 6.15 6.74 -17.23
N HIS A 253 5.74 6.44 -16.00
CA HIS A 253 4.38 6.59 -15.50
C HIS A 253 4.21 7.79 -14.54
N PHE A 254 5.29 8.18 -13.85
CA PHE A 254 5.35 9.23 -12.85
C PHE A 254 6.62 10.09 -13.02
N PRO A 255 6.76 10.82 -14.15
CA PRO A 255 7.95 11.61 -14.43
C PRO A 255 8.19 12.74 -13.43
N ASN A 256 7.13 13.36 -12.90
CA ASN A 256 7.26 14.45 -11.93
C ASN A 256 7.68 13.92 -10.55
N LEU A 257 7.17 12.77 -10.13
CA LEU A 257 7.62 12.08 -8.92
C LEU A 257 9.10 11.69 -9.03
N ALA A 258 9.51 11.11 -10.15
CA ALA A 258 10.90 10.73 -10.38
C ALA A 258 11.83 11.95 -10.36
N LEU A 259 11.42 13.05 -11.01
CA LEU A 259 12.15 14.32 -10.94
C LEU A 259 12.24 14.87 -9.52
N PHE A 260 11.12 14.86 -8.78
CA PHE A 260 11.07 15.33 -7.39
C PHE A 260 12.04 14.55 -6.50
N ILE A 261 12.04 13.22 -6.60
CA ILE A 261 12.95 12.35 -5.84
C ILE A 261 14.41 12.62 -6.23
N ALA A 262 14.71 12.76 -7.53
CA ALA A 262 16.06 13.10 -7.99
C ALA A 262 16.54 14.49 -7.49
N LEU A 263 15.62 15.45 -7.32
CA LEU A 263 15.92 16.75 -6.74
C LEU A 263 16.18 16.66 -5.22
N LEU A 264 15.44 15.80 -4.51
CA LEU A 264 15.69 15.49 -3.09
C LEU A 264 17.07 14.86 -2.89
N GLU A 265 17.42 13.86 -3.71
CA GLU A 265 18.73 13.18 -3.66
C GLU A 265 19.91 14.12 -3.83
N LYS A 266 19.78 15.05 -4.78
CA LYS A 266 20.81 16.06 -5.08
C LYS A 266 20.82 17.20 -4.08
N GLN A 267 19.93 17.20 -3.08
CA GLN A 267 19.72 18.30 -2.15
C GLN A 267 19.51 19.64 -2.88
N ASN A 268 18.83 19.60 -4.04
CA ASN A 268 18.60 20.78 -4.87
C ASN A 268 17.38 21.57 -4.36
N PHE A 269 17.55 22.24 -3.22
CA PHE A 269 16.50 23.00 -2.55
C PHE A 269 15.90 24.10 -3.44
N GLY A 270 16.71 24.73 -4.30
CA GLY A 270 16.21 25.70 -5.27
C GLY A 270 15.27 25.06 -6.30
N GLY A 271 15.66 23.92 -6.88
CA GLY A 271 14.82 23.16 -7.81
C GLY A 271 13.52 22.68 -7.17
N LEU A 272 13.56 22.19 -5.93
CA LEU A 272 12.38 21.79 -5.16
C LEU A 272 11.45 22.97 -4.84
N HIS A 273 12.01 24.13 -4.54
CA HIS A 273 11.24 25.36 -4.33
C HIS A 273 10.46 25.77 -5.59
N TYR A 274 11.09 25.68 -6.77
CA TYR A 274 10.44 25.99 -8.04
C TYR A 274 9.48 24.90 -8.53
N PHE A 275 9.70 23.64 -8.14
CA PHE A 275 8.90 22.49 -8.54
C PHE A 275 7.40 22.71 -8.33
N PHE A 276 7.01 23.31 -7.20
CA PHE A 276 5.62 23.62 -6.86
C PHE A 276 5.19 25.06 -7.18
N LYS A 277 6.12 25.99 -7.45
CA LYS A 277 5.82 27.39 -7.77
C LYS A 277 5.60 27.68 -9.24
N ALA A 278 6.07 26.81 -10.15
CA ALA A 278 6.04 27.06 -11.59
C ALA A 278 4.61 27.06 -12.21
N ILE A 279 3.54 26.84 -11.43
CA ILE A 279 2.14 26.70 -11.92
C ILE A 279 1.14 27.40 -10.97
N SER A 280 1.56 28.46 -10.25
CA SER A 280 0.63 29.35 -9.53
C SER A 280 0.39 30.65 -10.29
#